data_AF-A0A0D2AJM0-F1
#
_entry.id   AF-A0A0D2AJM0-F1
#
_cell.length_a   1.000
_cell.length_b   1.000
_cell.length_c   1.000
_cell.angle_alpha   90.00
_cell.angle_beta   90.00
_cell.angle_gamma   90.00
#
_symmetry.space_group_name_H-M   'P 1'
#
loop_
_entity.id
_entity.type
_entity.pdbx_description
1 polymer ?
#
loop_
_entity_poly.entity_id
_entity_poly.type
_entity_poly.pdbx_seq_one_letter_code
_entity_poly.pdbx_strand_id
1 'polypeptide(L)'
;MIIGIYGALAQVYNTICIAFVDRVGRRKLLIPSMLGMGAALCVNATLSHFYIDGKQDPSRNENALRACVAMYFVFSVFFTSLGCISWIFSSEVFPTAIRAKGTSLSTFTNWAVNLIFAQCSPIALSRMGYRYFYIFTAFNWVAAVVVYFFYPETQGHTLETVNELFGDLQLQNSADSPENITVAAVNEEKVIVEEQAAATRPGLPSTSVKAASMKSGVPSQTTS
;
A
#
# COMPACT_ATOMS: atom_id res chain seq x y z
N MET A 1 30.54 2.47 -1.34
CA MET A 1 30.68 2.79 -2.78
C MET A 1 29.53 2.23 -3.62
N ILE A 2 29.25 0.92 -3.58
CA ILE A 2 28.19 0.29 -4.41
C ILE A 2 26.79 0.88 -4.15
N ILE A 3 26.40 1.11 -2.89
CA ILE A 3 25.11 1.74 -2.54
C ILE A 3 24.93 3.12 -3.19
N GLY A 4 25.99 3.92 -3.28
CA GLY A 4 25.92 5.26 -3.85
C GLY A 4 25.70 5.24 -5.37
N ILE A 5 26.38 4.33 -6.07
CA ILE A 5 26.20 4.11 -7.52
C ILE A 5 24.78 3.62 -7.79
N TYR A 6 24.30 2.65 -7.01
CA TYR A 6 22.92 2.16 -7.10
C TYR A 6 21.90 3.29 -6.92
N GLY A 7 22.07 4.14 -5.90
CA GLY A 7 21.16 5.26 -5.64
C GLY A 7 21.14 6.30 -6.76
N ALA A 8 22.30 6.65 -7.31
CA ALA A 8 22.39 7.56 -8.45
C ALA A 8 21.70 7.00 -9.70
N LEU A 9 21.92 5.72 -10.01
CA LEU A 9 21.28 5.04 -11.14
C LEU A 9 19.76 4.94 -10.95
N ALA A 10 19.30 4.59 -9.74
CA ALA A 10 17.88 4.52 -9.42
C ALA A 10 17.18 5.87 -9.66
N GLN A 11 17.82 7.00 -9.34
CA GLN A 11 17.26 8.32 -9.59
C GLN A 11 17.13 8.63 -11.09
N VAL A 12 18.12 8.24 -11.89
CA VAL A 12 18.09 8.39 -13.36
C VAL A 12 16.96 7.54 -13.95
N TYR A 13 16.85 6.26 -13.55
CA TYR A 13 15.79 5.37 -14.02
C TYR A 13 14.40 5.90 -13.64
N ASN A 14 14.23 6.38 -12.41
CA ASN A 14 12.97 6.95 -11.92
C ASN A 14 12.54 8.16 -12.75
N THR A 15 13.48 9.07 -13.05
CA THR A 15 13.20 10.25 -13.88
C THR A 15 12.73 9.87 -15.29
N ILE A 16 13.39 8.88 -15.90
CA ILE A 16 13.00 8.34 -17.21
C ILE A 16 11.61 7.68 -17.11
N CYS A 17 11.35 6.90 -16.07
CA CYS A 17 10.08 6.22 -15.90
C CYS A 17 8.91 7.22 -15.78
N ILE A 18 9.08 8.31 -15.03
CA ILE A 18 8.06 9.37 -14.93
C ILE A 18 7.78 10.01 -16.30
N ALA A 19 8.80 10.21 -17.14
CA ALA A 19 8.59 10.75 -18.48
C ALA A 19 7.86 9.79 -19.44
N PHE A 20 7.97 8.47 -19.22
CA PHE A 20 7.36 7.44 -20.08
C PHE A 20 6.04 6.87 -19.54
N VAL A 21 5.78 6.98 -18.24
CA VAL A 21 4.60 6.37 -17.60
C VAL A 21 3.29 6.92 -18.16
N ASP A 22 3.27 8.19 -18.55
CA ASP A 22 2.10 8.86 -19.12
C ASP A 22 1.81 8.43 -20.57
N ARG A 23 2.73 7.71 -21.25
CA ARG A 23 2.52 7.25 -22.63
C ARG A 23 2.20 5.76 -22.78
N VAL A 24 2.67 4.91 -21.87
CA VAL A 24 2.70 3.45 -22.09
C VAL A 24 1.52 2.72 -21.47
N GLY A 25 0.93 3.23 -20.39
CA GLY A 25 -0.02 2.45 -19.59
C GLY A 25 0.58 2.10 -18.24
N ARG A 26 -0.15 2.33 -17.15
CA ARG A 26 0.33 2.02 -15.79
C ARG A 26 0.32 0.51 -15.56
N ARG A 27 -0.75 -0.18 -15.96
CA ARG A 27 -0.85 -1.64 -15.81
C ARG A 27 0.18 -2.38 -16.66
N LYS A 28 0.40 -1.90 -17.90
CA LYS A 28 1.39 -2.48 -18.82
C LYS A 28 2.83 -2.34 -18.34
N LEU A 29 3.14 -1.34 -17.53
CA LEU A 29 4.45 -1.18 -16.88
C LEU A 29 4.55 -1.98 -15.57
N LEU A 30 3.43 -2.17 -14.85
CA LEU A 30 3.43 -2.82 -13.53
C LEU A 30 3.58 -4.35 -13.59
N ILE A 31 2.99 -5.00 -14.59
CA ILE A 31 3.08 -6.46 -14.77
C ILE A 31 4.52 -6.92 -15.07
N PRO A 32 5.22 -6.39 -16.11
CA PRO A 32 6.59 -6.82 -16.41
C PRO A 32 7.58 -6.45 -15.31
N SER A 33 7.34 -5.37 -14.56
CA SER A 33 8.18 -5.00 -13.42
C SER A 33 8.07 -6.04 -12.29
N MET A 34 6.86 -6.43 -11.88
CA MET A 34 6.69 -7.46 -10.84
C MET A 34 7.24 -8.83 -11.25
N LEU A 35 7.04 -9.23 -12.51
CA LEU A 35 7.62 -10.47 -13.04
C LEU A 35 9.15 -10.43 -13.09
N GLY A 36 9.71 -9.32 -13.60
CA GLY A 36 11.16 -9.11 -13.69
C GLY A 36 11.83 -9.02 -12.33
N MET A 37 11.20 -8.35 -11.36
CA MET A 37 11.67 -8.30 -9.98
C MET A 37 11.68 -9.70 -9.35
N GLY A 38 10.58 -10.45 -9.46
CA GLY A 38 10.51 -11.82 -8.95
C GLY A 38 11.56 -12.72 -9.59
N ALA A 39 11.74 -12.65 -10.91
CA ALA A 39 12.76 -13.43 -11.62
C ALA A 39 14.18 -13.07 -11.16
N ALA A 40 14.52 -11.79 -11.06
CA ALA A 40 15.82 -11.33 -10.60
C ALA A 40 16.11 -11.77 -9.15
N LEU A 41 15.08 -11.76 -8.29
CA LEU A 41 15.20 -12.22 -6.91
C LEU A 41 15.37 -13.74 -6.82
N CYS A 42 14.69 -14.50 -7.68
CA CYS A 42 14.82 -15.95 -7.79
C CYS A 42 16.24 -16.37 -8.21
N VAL A 43 16.81 -15.68 -9.21
CA VAL A 43 18.18 -15.91 -9.65
C VAL A 43 19.16 -15.55 -8.52
N ASN A 44 18.96 -14.43 -7.84
CA ASN A 44 19.79 -14.04 -6.68
C ASN A 44 19.73 -15.06 -5.54
N ALA A 45 18.54 -15.60 -5.23
CA ALA A 45 18.36 -16.63 -4.20
C ALA A 45 19.11 -17.92 -4.56
N THR A 46 19.01 -18.34 -5.81
CA THR A 46 19.67 -19.54 -6.36
C THR A 46 21.19 -19.37 -6.38
N LEU A 47 21.67 -18.19 -6.76
CA LEU A 47 23.10 -17.89 -6.79
C LEU A 47 23.69 -17.81 -5.37
N SER A 48 22.90 -17.30 -4.42
CA SER A 48 23.25 -17.29 -3.00
C SER A 48 23.34 -18.71 -2.42
N HIS A 49 22.50 -19.65 -2.89
CA HIS A 49 22.62 -21.07 -2.53
C HIS A 49 23.96 -21.65 -2.97
N PHE A 50 24.33 -21.47 -4.25
CA PHE A 50 25.61 -21.97 -4.78
C PHE A 50 26.83 -21.34 -4.11
N TYR A 51 26.73 -20.08 -3.67
CA TYR A 51 27.79 -19.43 -2.92
C TYR A 51 27.96 -19.99 -1.49
N ILE A 52 26.85 -20.37 -0.83
CA ILE A 52 26.86 -20.88 0.55
C ILE A 52 27.24 -22.36 0.60
N ASP A 53 26.75 -23.20 -0.32
CA ASP A 53 27.13 -24.61 -0.43
C ASP A 53 28.55 -24.80 -0.98
N GLY A 54 29.03 -23.83 -1.78
CA GLY A 54 30.43 -23.75 -2.21
C GLY A 54 31.45 -23.57 -1.08
N LYS A 55 31.03 -23.47 0.19
CA LYS A 55 31.93 -23.51 1.36
C LYS A 55 32.77 -24.79 1.45
N GLN A 56 32.35 -25.87 0.77
CA GLN A 56 33.11 -27.12 0.72
C GLN A 56 34.25 -27.11 -0.31
N ASP A 57 34.32 -26.09 -1.19
CA ASP A 57 35.34 -25.99 -2.24
C ASP A 57 36.29 -24.79 -1.98
N PRO A 58 37.62 -24.97 -1.92
CA PRO A 58 38.56 -23.88 -1.60
C PRO A 58 38.57 -22.72 -2.61
N SER A 59 38.05 -22.91 -3.82
CA SER A 59 37.84 -21.80 -4.77
C SER A 59 36.52 -21.10 -4.49
N ARG A 60 36.54 -20.10 -3.59
CA ARG A 60 35.41 -19.16 -3.45
C ARG A 60 35.03 -18.66 -4.85
N ASN A 61 33.83 -19.00 -5.30
CA ASN A 61 33.30 -18.54 -6.58
C ASN A 61 33.05 -17.01 -6.52
N GLU A 62 34.11 -16.21 -6.70
CA GLU A 62 34.00 -14.75 -6.83
C GLU A 62 33.05 -14.36 -7.96
N ASN A 63 32.97 -15.20 -8.99
CA ASN A 63 32.04 -15.05 -10.11
C ASN A 63 30.58 -15.06 -9.64
N ALA A 64 30.23 -15.87 -8.63
CA ALA A 64 28.87 -15.90 -8.08
C ALA A 64 28.55 -14.59 -7.33
N LEU A 65 29.51 -14.04 -6.57
CA LEU A 65 29.31 -12.75 -5.90
C LEU A 65 29.11 -11.61 -6.91
N ARG A 66 29.92 -11.57 -7.98
CA ARG A 66 29.81 -10.57 -9.05
C ARG A 66 28.48 -10.69 -9.79
N ALA A 67 28.01 -11.91 -10.06
CA ALA A 67 26.72 -12.15 -10.68
C ALA A 67 25.53 -11.77 -9.76
N CYS A 68 25.63 -11.93 -8.42
CA CYS A 68 24.62 -11.41 -7.49
C CYS A 68 24.50 -9.88 -7.58
N VAL A 69 25.64 -9.18 -7.63
CA VAL A 69 25.66 -7.71 -7.78
C VAL A 69 25.04 -7.29 -9.11
N ALA A 70 25.36 -7.97 -10.21
CA ALA A 70 24.74 -7.70 -11.51
C ALA A 70 23.22 -7.89 -11.48
N MET A 71 22.74 -8.99 -10.87
CA MET A 71 21.31 -9.25 -10.73
C MET A 71 20.60 -8.24 -9.82
N TYR A 72 21.30 -7.65 -8.85
CA TYR A 72 20.77 -6.56 -8.04
C TYR A 72 20.55 -5.27 -8.86
N PHE A 73 21.43 -4.97 -9.82
CA PHE A 73 21.20 -3.87 -10.76
C PHE A 73 20.02 -4.14 -11.69
N VAL A 74 19.87 -5.38 -12.17
CA VAL A 74 18.70 -5.79 -12.96
C VAL A 74 17.41 -5.62 -12.17
N PHE A 75 17.39 -6.05 -10.90
CA PHE A 75 16.26 -5.83 -10.00
C PHE A 75 15.90 -4.34 -9.88
N SER A 76 16.89 -3.45 -9.78
CA SER A 76 16.69 -2.00 -9.71
C SER A 76 15.91 -1.43 -10.90
N VAL A 77 16.27 -1.88 -12.11
CA VAL A 77 15.64 -1.43 -13.35
C VAL A 77 14.16 -1.81 -13.35
N PHE A 78 13.83 -3.06 -12.99
CA PHE A 78 12.44 -3.50 -12.91
C PHE A 78 11.67 -2.85 -11.74
N PHE A 79 12.34 -2.62 -10.62
CA PHE A 79 11.73 -1.96 -9.45
C PHE A 79 11.29 -0.53 -9.72
N THR A 80 11.96 0.16 -10.65
CA THR A 80 11.70 1.57 -10.95
C THR A 80 10.22 1.81 -11.28
N SER A 81 9.62 1.00 -12.16
CA SER A 81 8.21 1.19 -12.56
C SER A 81 7.24 0.97 -11.39
N LEU A 82 7.47 -0.05 -10.56
CA LEU A 82 6.67 -0.28 -9.37
C LEU A 82 6.81 0.88 -8.37
N GLY A 83 8.03 1.38 -8.20
CA GLY A 83 8.35 2.51 -7.34
C GLY A 83 7.57 3.77 -7.74
N CYS A 84 7.62 4.18 -9.00
CA CYS A 84 6.89 5.36 -9.48
C CYS A 84 5.37 5.18 -9.34
N ILE A 85 4.86 4.06 -9.86
CA ILE A 85 3.42 3.87 -10.04
C ILE A 85 2.72 3.65 -8.70
N SER A 86 3.35 3.00 -7.71
CA SER A 86 2.72 2.76 -6.40
C SER A 86 2.32 4.05 -5.68
N TRP A 87 3.15 5.09 -5.76
CA TRP A 87 2.86 6.40 -5.16
C TRP A 87 1.82 7.20 -5.95
N ILE A 88 1.87 7.12 -7.28
CA ILE A 88 0.91 7.81 -8.16
C ILE A 88 -0.47 7.15 -8.06
N PHE A 89 -0.52 5.82 -8.13
CA PHE A 89 -1.76 5.06 -8.06
C PHE A 89 -2.51 5.28 -6.75
N SER A 90 -1.79 5.46 -5.64
CA SER A 90 -2.40 5.77 -4.35
C SER A 90 -3.20 7.07 -4.36
N SER A 91 -2.85 8.07 -5.19
CA SER A 91 -3.62 9.32 -5.29
C SER A 91 -4.73 9.27 -6.35
N GLU A 92 -4.66 8.33 -7.30
CA GLU A 92 -5.65 8.14 -8.37
C GLU A 92 -6.86 7.31 -7.94
N VAL A 93 -6.70 6.39 -6.99
CA VAL A 93 -7.78 5.51 -6.52
C VAL A 93 -8.80 6.25 -5.63
N PHE A 94 -8.38 7.31 -4.94
CA PHE A 94 -9.26 7.99 -3.99
C PHE A 94 -10.01 9.19 -4.63
N PRO A 95 -11.33 9.31 -4.38
CA PRO A 95 -12.11 10.49 -4.74
C PRO A 95 -11.51 11.75 -4.11
N THR A 96 -11.63 12.89 -4.79
CA THR A 96 -11.03 14.16 -4.34
C THR A 96 -11.40 14.54 -2.90
N ALA A 97 -12.63 14.24 -2.46
CA ALA A 97 -13.11 14.54 -1.11
C ALA A 97 -12.38 13.77 0.00
N ILE A 98 -12.01 12.51 -0.23
CA ILE A 98 -11.37 11.65 0.77
C ILE A 98 -9.90 11.37 0.48
N ARG A 99 -9.35 11.89 -0.63
CA ARG A 99 -7.98 11.63 -1.08
C ARG A 99 -6.92 11.90 -0.03
N ALA A 100 -7.05 12.99 0.74
CA ALA A 100 -6.09 13.32 1.80
C ALA A 100 -6.10 12.25 2.92
N LYS A 101 -7.27 11.76 3.32
CA LYS A 101 -7.42 10.72 4.35
C LYS A 101 -7.03 9.33 3.82
N GLY A 102 -7.35 9.02 2.57
CA GLY A 102 -6.99 7.75 1.92
C GLY A 102 -5.48 7.64 1.70
N THR A 103 -4.84 8.69 1.18
CA THR A 103 -3.40 8.72 0.92
C THR A 103 -2.59 8.65 2.23
N SER A 104 -3.05 9.30 3.30
CA SER A 104 -2.37 9.24 4.60
C SER A 104 -2.45 7.84 5.22
N LEU A 105 -3.60 7.16 5.10
CA LEU A 105 -3.75 5.77 5.54
C LEU A 105 -2.89 4.79 4.71
N SER A 106 -2.82 4.99 3.39
CA SER A 106 -1.94 4.22 2.50
C SER A 106 -0.47 4.38 2.91
N THR A 107 -0.04 5.62 3.15
CA THR A 107 1.32 5.95 3.58
C THR A 107 1.62 5.34 4.96
N PHE A 108 0.70 5.47 5.91
CA PHE A 108 0.84 4.85 7.24
C PHE A 108 0.98 3.33 7.14
N THR A 109 0.14 2.68 6.33
CA THR A 109 0.19 1.23 6.12
C THR A 109 1.52 0.81 5.48
N ASN A 110 2.01 1.57 4.51
CA ASN A 110 3.30 1.34 3.87
C ASN A 110 4.45 1.38 4.90
N TRP A 111 4.51 2.42 5.73
CA TRP A 111 5.54 2.54 6.76
C TRP A 111 5.40 1.51 7.89
N ALA A 112 4.17 1.16 8.28
CA ALA A 112 3.92 0.13 9.28
C ALA A 112 4.39 -1.25 8.81
N VAL A 113 4.08 -1.63 7.56
CA VAL A 113 4.56 -2.87 6.95
C VAL A 113 6.08 -2.86 6.82
N ASN A 114 6.67 -1.73 6.41
CA ASN A 114 8.12 -1.58 6.34
C ASN A 114 8.79 -1.79 7.72
N LEU A 115 8.22 -1.25 8.80
CA LEU A 115 8.70 -1.45 10.16
C LEU A 115 8.66 -2.93 10.57
N ILE A 116 7.57 -3.64 10.25
CA ILE A 116 7.44 -5.08 10.50
C ILE A 116 8.55 -5.83 9.77
N PHE A 117 8.76 -5.57 8.47
CA PHE A 117 9.83 -6.22 7.71
C PHE A 117 11.21 -5.85 8.23
N ALA A 118 11.45 -4.62 8.67
CA ALA A 118 12.74 -4.21 9.24
C ALA A 118 13.11 -5.02 10.49
N GLN A 119 12.13 -5.37 11.33
CA GLN A 119 12.34 -6.19 12.52
C GLN A 119 12.35 -7.70 12.21
N CYS A 120 11.48 -8.17 11.32
CA CYS A 120 11.36 -9.59 11.00
C CYS A 120 12.48 -10.09 10.07
N SER A 121 12.96 -9.27 9.14
CA SER A 121 14.00 -9.66 8.16
C SER A 121 15.28 -10.20 8.79
N PRO A 122 15.92 -9.54 9.79
CA PRO A 122 17.15 -10.08 10.40
C PRO A 122 16.91 -11.41 11.11
N ILE A 123 15.76 -11.58 11.76
CA ILE A 123 15.37 -12.83 12.43
C ILE A 123 15.16 -13.95 11.39
N ALA A 124 14.47 -13.65 10.29
CA ALA A 124 14.24 -14.60 9.21
C ALA A 124 15.53 -14.99 8.49
N LEU A 125 16.41 -14.03 8.21
CA LEU A 125 17.73 -14.27 7.59
C LEU A 125 18.63 -15.15 8.45
N SER A 126 18.62 -14.96 9.78
CA SER A 126 19.42 -15.81 10.69
C SER A 126 18.96 -17.26 10.75
N ARG A 127 17.65 -17.52 10.58
CA ARG A 127 17.08 -18.89 10.63
C ARG A 127 17.05 -19.59 9.27
N MET A 128 16.73 -18.85 8.20
CA MET A 128 16.43 -19.42 6.88
C MET A 128 17.49 -19.11 5.82
N GLY A 129 18.36 -18.12 6.04
CA GLY A 129 19.39 -17.71 5.08
C GLY A 129 18.81 -17.37 3.70
N TYR A 130 19.38 -17.98 2.65
CA TYR A 130 18.99 -17.74 1.25
C TYR A 130 17.52 -18.07 0.94
N ARG A 131 16.90 -18.97 1.71
CA ARG A 131 15.50 -19.39 1.48
C ARG A 131 14.49 -18.25 1.69
N TYR A 132 14.87 -17.24 2.47
CA TYR A 132 14.05 -16.05 2.70
C TYR A 132 13.73 -15.30 1.40
N PHE A 133 14.66 -15.28 0.43
CA PHE A 133 14.46 -14.59 -0.85
C PHE A 133 13.43 -15.29 -1.77
N TYR A 134 13.23 -16.60 -1.65
CA TYR A 134 12.19 -17.31 -2.42
C TYR A 134 10.78 -16.92 -1.98
N ILE A 135 10.57 -16.58 -0.70
CA ILE A 135 9.27 -16.10 -0.20
C ILE A 135 8.89 -14.80 -0.91
N PHE A 136 9.83 -13.86 -1.02
CA PHE A 136 9.59 -12.60 -1.74
C PHE A 136 9.42 -12.79 -3.24
N THR A 137 10.08 -13.78 -3.83
CA THR A 137 9.86 -14.15 -5.25
C THR A 137 8.40 -14.56 -5.46
N ALA A 138 7.90 -15.46 -4.62
CA ALA A 138 6.50 -15.90 -4.69
C ALA A 138 5.54 -14.73 -4.46
N PHE A 139 5.82 -13.86 -3.47
CA PHE A 139 5.00 -12.69 -3.20
C PHE A 139 4.93 -11.72 -4.40
N ASN A 140 6.04 -11.50 -5.11
CA ASN A 140 6.07 -10.67 -6.32
C ASN A 140 5.21 -11.25 -7.45
N TRP A 141 5.28 -12.57 -7.66
CA TRP A 141 4.48 -13.21 -8.72
C TRP A 141 3.00 -13.28 -8.38
N VAL A 142 2.65 -13.55 -7.12
CA VAL A 142 1.26 -13.47 -6.65
C VAL A 142 0.74 -12.04 -6.80
N ALA A 143 1.53 -11.03 -6.44
CA ALA A 143 1.17 -9.63 -6.64
C ALA A 143 0.96 -9.30 -8.13
N ALA A 144 1.79 -9.84 -9.03
CA ALA A 144 1.60 -9.68 -10.48
C ALA A 144 0.26 -10.25 -10.97
N VAL A 145 -0.14 -11.42 -10.44
CA VAL A 145 -1.45 -12.03 -10.75
C VAL A 145 -2.60 -11.19 -10.20
N VAL A 146 -2.49 -10.70 -8.97
CA VAL A 146 -3.50 -9.81 -8.37
C VAL A 146 -3.66 -8.54 -9.20
N VAL A 147 -2.57 -7.91 -9.60
CA VAL A 147 -2.61 -6.72 -10.47
C VAL A 147 -3.24 -7.07 -11.82
N TYR A 148 -2.96 -8.25 -12.38
CA TYR A 148 -3.56 -8.63 -13.64
C TYR A 148 -5.10 -8.72 -13.56
N PHE A 149 -5.67 -9.23 -12.47
CA PHE A 149 -7.13 -9.39 -12.33
C PHE A 149 -7.85 -8.19 -11.74
N PHE A 150 -7.27 -7.53 -10.73
CA PHE A 150 -7.96 -6.53 -9.93
C PHE A 150 -7.64 -5.09 -10.31
N TYR A 151 -6.55 -4.83 -11.03
CA TYR A 151 -6.20 -3.45 -11.41
C TYR A 151 -6.79 -3.10 -12.78
N PRO A 152 -7.81 -2.22 -12.84
CA PRO A 152 -8.21 -1.62 -14.10
C PRO A 152 -7.10 -0.70 -14.63
N GLU A 153 -7.05 -0.50 -15.95
CA GLU A 153 -6.12 0.46 -16.55
C GLU A 153 -6.61 1.88 -16.26
N THR A 154 -5.83 2.68 -15.53
CA THR A 154 -6.18 4.08 -15.18
C THR A 154 -5.68 5.09 -16.21
N GLN A 155 -5.17 4.65 -17.36
CA GLN A 155 -4.60 5.54 -18.36
C GLN A 155 -5.62 6.24 -19.25
N GLY A 156 -5.41 7.54 -19.45
CA GLY A 156 -6.22 8.37 -20.35
C GLY A 156 -7.58 8.79 -19.79
N HIS A 157 -7.92 8.38 -18.57
CA HIS A 157 -9.14 8.79 -17.88
C HIS A 157 -8.87 9.99 -16.98
N THR A 158 -9.77 10.97 -17.00
CA THR A 158 -9.77 12.06 -16.01
C THR A 158 -10.03 11.48 -14.63
N LEU A 159 -9.61 12.18 -13.57
CA LEU A 159 -9.83 11.74 -12.19
C LEU A 159 -11.32 11.45 -11.88
N GLU A 160 -12.23 12.08 -12.62
CA GLU A 160 -13.68 11.86 -12.53
C GLU A 160 -14.11 10.52 -13.13
N THR A 161 -13.62 10.15 -14.32
CA THR A 161 -13.96 8.86 -14.96
C THR A 161 -13.31 7.66 -14.26
N VAL A 162 -12.15 7.83 -13.63
CA VAL A 162 -11.56 6.78 -12.77
C VAL A 162 -12.46 6.53 -11.56
N ASN A 163 -13.01 7.59 -10.98
CA ASN A 163 -13.93 7.50 -9.85
C ASN A 163 -15.26 6.83 -10.23
N GLU A 164 -15.75 7.07 -11.45
CA GLU A 164 -16.89 6.34 -12.04
C GLU A 164 -16.59 4.84 -12.19
N LEU A 165 -15.37 4.47 -12.57
CA LEU A 165 -14.93 3.08 -12.72
C LEU A 165 -14.86 2.33 -11.38
N PHE A 166 -14.64 3.05 -10.28
CA PHE A 166 -14.63 2.51 -8.91
C PHE A 166 -15.98 2.60 -8.19
N GLY A 167 -17.02 3.18 -8.80
CA GLY A 167 -18.42 3.05 -8.35
C GLY A 167 -19.08 4.28 -7.71
N ASP A 168 -18.58 5.50 -7.92
CA ASP A 168 -19.11 6.70 -7.22
C ASP A 168 -20.55 7.13 -7.59
N LEU A 169 -21.18 6.48 -8.58
CA LEU A 169 -22.60 6.66 -8.91
C LEU A 169 -23.56 6.27 -7.77
N GLN A 170 -23.14 5.48 -6.76
CA GLN A 170 -24.03 5.11 -5.66
C GLN A 170 -24.06 6.13 -4.52
N LEU A 171 -22.97 6.88 -4.28
CA LEU A 171 -22.90 7.85 -3.18
C LEU A 171 -23.40 9.23 -3.60
N GLN A 172 -23.12 9.67 -4.82
CA GLN A 172 -23.58 11.00 -5.28
C GLN A 172 -25.10 11.03 -5.53
N ASN A 173 -25.69 9.95 -6.07
CA ASN A 173 -27.15 9.83 -6.17
C ASN A 173 -27.84 9.67 -4.80
N SER A 174 -27.14 9.11 -3.80
CA SER A 174 -27.66 9.02 -2.43
C SER A 174 -27.52 10.33 -1.67
N ALA A 175 -26.49 11.13 -1.94
CA ALA A 175 -26.25 12.43 -1.31
C ALA A 175 -27.06 13.58 -1.96
N ASP A 176 -27.44 13.45 -3.23
CA ASP A 176 -28.28 14.43 -3.94
C ASP A 176 -29.79 14.21 -3.70
N SER A 177 -30.17 13.19 -2.92
CA SER A 177 -31.52 13.07 -2.39
C SER A 177 -31.72 14.14 -1.30
N PRO A 178 -32.74 15.02 -1.40
CA PRO A 178 -32.94 16.15 -0.47
C PRO A 178 -33.12 15.73 1.01
N GLU A 179 -33.40 14.45 1.25
CA GLU A 179 -33.51 13.85 2.58
C GLU A 179 -32.15 13.62 3.27
N ASN A 180 -31.06 13.37 2.53
CA ASN A 180 -29.75 13.06 3.11
C ASN A 180 -28.88 14.30 3.37
N ILE A 181 -29.08 15.40 2.64
CA ILE A 181 -28.42 16.68 2.89
C ILE A 181 -28.87 17.26 4.24
N THR A 182 -30.16 17.13 4.56
CA THR A 182 -30.71 17.58 5.85
C THR A 182 -30.17 16.75 7.01
N VAL A 183 -30.06 15.42 6.85
CA VAL A 183 -29.49 14.54 7.89
C VAL A 183 -27.99 14.78 8.08
N ALA A 184 -27.23 15.03 7.01
CA ALA A 184 -25.80 15.35 7.10
C ALA A 184 -25.55 16.69 7.80
N ALA A 185 -26.30 17.74 7.45
CA ALA A 185 -26.20 19.04 8.10
C ALA A 185 -26.59 18.97 9.59
N VAL A 186 -27.65 18.21 9.93
CA VAL A 186 -28.08 17.99 11.31
C VAL A 186 -27.04 17.21 12.11
N ASN A 187 -26.36 16.24 11.50
CA ASN A 187 -25.31 15.46 12.17
C ASN A 187 -24.03 16.27 12.37
N GLU A 188 -23.62 17.09 11.40
CA GLU A 188 -22.49 18.03 11.58
C GLU A 188 -22.77 19.03 12.70
N GLU A 189 -23.97 19.61 12.75
CA GLU A 189 -24.36 20.53 13.82
C GLU A 189 -24.37 19.84 15.19
N LYS A 190 -24.84 18.60 15.29
CA LYS A 190 -24.81 17.80 16.52
C LYS A 190 -23.39 17.50 17.02
N VAL A 191 -22.49 17.15 16.10
CA VAL A 191 -21.09 16.84 16.43
C VAL A 191 -20.38 18.09 16.93
N ILE A 192 -20.61 19.24 16.30
CA ILE A 192 -20.03 20.52 16.74
C ILE A 192 -20.58 20.93 18.11
N VAL A 193 -21.88 20.73 18.36
CA VAL A 193 -22.51 21.03 19.66
C VAL A 193 -21.98 20.09 20.76
N GLU A 194 -21.79 18.80 20.48
CA GLU A 194 -21.20 17.85 21.44
C GLU A 194 -19.72 18.17 21.74
N GLU A 195 -18.96 18.56 20.72
CA GLU A 195 -17.55 18.95 20.87
C GLU A 195 -17.41 20.25 21.69
N GLN A 196 -18.29 21.24 21.45
CA GLN A 196 -18.33 22.48 22.23
C GLN A 196 -18.85 22.27 23.67
N ALA A 197 -19.81 21.36 23.87
CA ALA A 197 -20.31 20.99 25.18
C ALA A 197 -19.26 20.19 26.00
N ALA A 198 -18.42 19.40 25.34
CA ALA A 198 -17.30 18.71 25.98
C ALA A 198 -16.16 19.68 26.38
N ALA A 199 -15.89 20.69 25.56
CA ALA A 199 -14.85 21.69 25.83
C ALA A 199 -15.19 22.67 26.98
N THR A 200 -16.47 22.82 27.33
CA THR A 200 -16.94 23.82 28.31
C THR A 200 -17.00 23.29 29.76
N ARG A 201 -16.72 22.01 30.02
CA ARG A 201 -16.74 21.46 31.40
C ARG A 201 -15.36 21.51 32.06
N PRO A 202 -15.12 22.37 33.06
CA PRO A 202 -13.88 22.33 33.82
C PRO A 202 -13.95 21.23 34.87
N GLY A 203 -13.12 20.19 34.68
CA GLY A 203 -12.57 19.29 35.71
C GLY A 203 -13.54 18.48 36.58
N LEU A 204 -13.61 17.16 36.35
CA LEU A 204 -13.68 16.15 37.42
C LEU A 204 -13.17 14.79 36.89
N PRO A 205 -12.60 13.92 37.75
CA PRO A 205 -11.73 12.82 37.34
C PRO A 205 -12.49 11.58 36.84
N SER A 206 -11.75 10.73 36.15
CA SER A 206 -12.14 9.42 35.63
C SER A 206 -13.06 8.63 36.56
N THR A 207 -14.30 8.38 36.15
CA THR A 207 -15.05 7.22 36.66
C THR A 207 -16.17 6.79 35.72
N SER A 208 -16.23 5.47 35.50
CA SER A 208 -17.34 4.69 34.96
C SER A 208 -17.66 4.77 33.46
N VAL A 209 -16.83 4.08 32.68
CA VAL A 209 -17.36 3.13 31.69
C VAL A 209 -18.11 2.03 32.46
N LYS A 210 -19.44 2.11 32.56
CA LYS A 210 -20.37 0.96 32.64
C LYS A 210 -21.81 1.41 32.91
N ALA A 211 -22.73 0.70 32.25
CA ALA A 211 -24.16 0.55 32.54
C ALA A 211 -25.12 1.58 31.91
N ALA A 212 -25.52 1.31 30.67
CA ALA A 212 -26.92 1.44 30.25
C ALA A 212 -27.19 0.57 29.00
N SER A 213 -26.91 -0.73 29.10
CA SER A 213 -27.69 -1.73 28.37
C SER A 213 -28.84 -2.15 29.28
N MET A 214 -30.01 -2.37 28.69
CA MET A 214 -31.18 -3.02 29.27
C MET A 214 -32.13 -2.13 30.10
N LYS A 215 -33.18 -1.64 29.43
CA LYS A 215 -34.58 -1.89 29.81
C LYS A 215 -35.54 -1.44 28.70
N SER A 216 -35.92 -2.41 27.87
CA SER A 216 -37.23 -2.44 27.23
C SER A 216 -38.30 -2.56 28.32
N GLY A 217 -39.29 -1.68 28.32
CA GLY A 217 -40.38 -1.71 29.29
C GLY A 217 -41.33 -0.55 29.09
N VAL A 218 -42.19 -0.67 28.07
CA VAL A 218 -43.32 0.20 27.75
C VAL A 218 -44.22 0.41 28.99
N PRO A 219 -44.68 1.64 29.27
CA PRO A 219 -45.90 1.86 30.03
C PRO A 219 -46.96 2.57 29.17
N SER A 220 -48.01 1.84 28.78
CA SER A 220 -49.24 2.42 28.25
C SER A 220 -50.28 2.55 29.38
N GLN A 221 -50.49 3.77 29.85
CA GLN A 221 -51.77 4.27 30.37
C GLN A 221 -52.41 5.05 29.20
N THR A 222 -53.70 5.16 28.92
CA THR A 222 -55.03 4.97 29.55
C THR A 222 -56.01 5.05 28.35
N THR A 223 -57.22 4.49 28.34
CA THR A 223 -58.46 5.18 28.78
C THR A 223 -59.67 4.27 28.57
N SER A 224 -60.63 4.41 29.50
CA SER A 224 -62.08 4.08 29.47
C SER A 224 -62.52 2.62 29.36
#